data_AF-A0A2N6N7U1-F1
#
_entry.id   AF-A0A2N6N7U1-F1
#
_cell.length_a   1.000
_cell.length_b   1.000
_cell.length_c   1.000
_cell.angle_alpha   90.00
_cell.angle_beta   90.00
_cell.angle_gamma   90.00
#
_symmetry.space_group_name_H-M   'P 1'
#
loop_
_entity.id
_entity.type
_entity.pdbx_description
1 polymer ?
#
loop_
_entity_poly.entity_id
_entity_poly.type
_entity_poly.pdbx_seq_one_letter_code
_entity_poly.pdbx_strand_id
1 'polypeptide(L)'
;MIDLNDSGFRLTFGAEEEFSALGGIPYDQIEAWIPMANADLKTKMTKADGLKFHDFETFSAEYPAKKWTVNPDYNHQKYDLLAASPGQPQLAGDDKNLAKYSDKTLEKYAIEFMEKNGAAVGWAGKFPLSFLNTPASSSEPAASAPAQTPSTQAPSTQNPSTQTPSTAKPNFWELEAKLCATGPDGKGKHGLDKNQCHREVSQCAFEAHKSPDSNWDTVIKCMDTKFLPAAH
;
A
#
# COMPACT_ATOMS: atom_id res chain seq x y z
N MET A 1 -3.73 -4.19 10.14
CA MET A 1 -3.14 -3.53 8.95
C MET A 1 -4.23 -2.68 8.29
N ILE A 2 -3.86 -1.57 7.65
CA ILE A 2 -4.76 -0.59 7.03
C ILE A 2 -4.57 -0.63 5.52
N ASP A 3 -5.64 -0.85 4.76
CA ASP A 3 -5.65 -0.69 3.31
C ASP A 3 -5.38 0.78 2.92
N LEU A 4 -4.28 1.05 2.23
CA LEU A 4 -3.97 2.42 1.81
C LEU A 4 -4.80 2.88 0.61
N ASN A 5 -5.28 1.96 -0.24
CA ASN A 5 -6.09 2.31 -1.41
C ASN A 5 -7.39 3.00 -1.02
N ASP A 6 -7.98 2.58 0.10
CA ASP A 6 -9.25 3.11 0.61
C ASP A 6 -9.05 4.18 1.69
N SER A 7 -7.82 4.67 1.90
CA SER A 7 -7.49 5.65 2.94
C SER A 7 -7.66 7.10 2.48
N GLY A 8 -8.29 7.36 1.34
CA GLY A 8 -8.81 8.69 0.99
C GLY A 8 -7.74 9.77 0.73
N PHE A 9 -6.48 9.37 0.51
CA PHE A 9 -5.40 10.27 0.08
C PHE A 9 -4.90 9.87 -1.30
N ARG A 10 -4.10 10.74 -1.91
CA ARG A 10 -3.52 10.47 -3.23
C ARG A 10 -2.40 9.46 -3.10
N LEU A 11 -2.59 8.28 -3.69
CA LEU A 11 -1.54 7.28 -3.82
C LEU A 11 -0.49 7.75 -4.83
N THR A 12 0.78 7.68 -4.45
CA THR A 12 1.89 7.88 -5.39
C THR A 12 2.17 6.60 -6.18
N PHE A 13 1.91 5.45 -5.57
CA PHE A 13 2.20 4.12 -6.10
C PHE A 13 0.96 3.21 -6.02
N GLY A 14 -0.13 3.60 -6.69
CA GLY A 14 -1.42 2.87 -6.60
C GLY A 14 -1.39 1.42 -7.07
N ALA A 15 -0.36 1.01 -7.84
CA ALA A 15 -0.17 -0.37 -8.27
C ALA A 15 0.47 -1.28 -7.21
N GLU A 16 0.83 -0.76 -6.03
CA GLU A 16 1.47 -1.55 -4.96
C GLU A 16 0.47 -2.27 -4.04
N GLU A 17 -0.82 -1.94 -4.10
CA GLU A 17 -1.87 -2.51 -3.24
C GLU A 17 -1.46 -2.54 -1.75
N GLU A 18 -0.87 -1.44 -1.28
CA GLU A 18 -0.14 -1.41 -0.01
C GLU A 18 -1.08 -1.49 1.21
N PHE A 19 -0.66 -2.30 2.19
CA PHE A 19 -1.24 -2.35 3.52
C PHE A 19 -0.25 -1.87 4.58
N SER A 20 -0.63 -0.88 5.38
CA SER A 20 0.23 -0.35 6.44
C SER A 20 -0.04 -1.02 7.79
N ALA A 21 1.01 -1.49 8.46
CA ALA A 21 0.94 -2.07 9.81
C ALA A 21 1.19 -1.02 10.89
N LEU A 22 0.12 -0.39 11.38
CA LEU A 22 0.20 0.60 12.45
C LEU A 22 0.79 -0.02 13.74
N GLY A 23 1.99 0.43 14.11
CA GLY A 23 2.72 -0.07 15.29
C GLY A 23 3.64 -1.26 15.03
N GLY A 24 3.71 -1.77 13.80
CA GLY A 24 4.60 -2.87 13.41
C GLY A 24 3.90 -4.23 13.29
N ILE A 25 4.70 -5.25 12.94
CA ILE A 25 4.25 -6.64 12.75
C ILE A 25 4.96 -7.51 13.80
N PRO A 26 4.24 -8.20 14.70
CA PRO A 26 4.83 -9.16 15.62
C PRO A 26 5.40 -10.36 14.86
N TYR A 27 6.48 -10.97 15.37
CA TYR A 27 7.13 -12.09 14.70
C TYR A 27 6.20 -13.29 14.48
N ASP A 28 5.31 -13.58 15.45
CA ASP A 28 4.33 -14.67 15.36
C ASP A 28 3.23 -14.42 14.30
N GLN A 29 3.16 -13.21 13.72
CA GLN A 29 2.26 -12.87 12.60
C GLN A 29 2.89 -13.16 11.23
N ILE A 30 4.20 -13.41 11.16
CA ILE A 30 4.90 -13.70 9.90
C ILE A 30 4.74 -15.19 9.59
N GLU A 31 4.00 -15.54 8.54
CA GLU A 31 3.75 -16.95 8.16
C GLU A 31 4.98 -17.61 7.53
N ALA A 32 5.64 -16.92 6.59
CA ALA A 32 6.78 -17.44 5.86
C ALA A 32 7.62 -16.32 5.23
N TRP A 33 8.83 -16.65 4.78
CA TRP A 33 9.68 -15.75 4.00
C TRP A 33 10.46 -16.52 2.92
N ILE A 34 10.90 -15.82 1.87
CA ILE A 34 11.80 -16.36 0.86
C ILE A 34 13.18 -15.70 1.01
N PRO A 35 14.24 -16.46 1.31
CA PRO A 35 15.58 -15.89 1.46
C PRO A 35 16.15 -15.48 0.10
N MET A 36 16.46 -14.19 -0.03
CA MET A 36 17.13 -13.61 -1.19
C MET A 36 18.52 -13.11 -0.77
N ALA A 37 19.55 -13.58 -1.45
CA ALA A 37 20.90 -13.05 -1.34
C ALA A 37 21.12 -11.96 -2.39
N ASN A 38 22.09 -11.07 -2.14
CA ASN A 38 22.46 -10.03 -3.11
C ASN A 38 22.86 -10.59 -4.48
N ALA A 39 23.40 -11.81 -4.53
CA ALA A 39 23.76 -12.49 -5.77
C ALA A 39 22.54 -12.96 -6.59
N ASP A 40 21.36 -13.11 -5.95
CA ASP A 40 20.11 -13.47 -6.62
C ASP A 40 19.44 -12.25 -7.28
N LEU A 41 19.76 -11.06 -6.78
CA LEU A 41 19.26 -9.81 -7.32
C LEU A 41 20.10 -9.42 -8.54
N LYS A 42 19.44 -9.10 -9.66
CA LYS A 42 20.13 -8.40 -10.76
C LYS A 42 20.76 -7.14 -10.19
N THR A 43 21.97 -6.79 -10.66
CA THR A 43 22.76 -5.66 -10.15
C THR A 43 21.99 -4.33 -10.11
N LYS A 44 20.89 -4.21 -10.87
CA LYS A 44 19.87 -3.16 -10.72
C LYS A 44 18.48 -3.75 -10.95
N MET A 45 17.69 -3.90 -9.88
CA MET A 45 16.24 -4.00 -10.02
C MET A 45 15.70 -2.69 -10.58
N THR A 46 14.77 -2.79 -11.52
CA THR A 46 14.06 -1.67 -12.13
C THR A 46 12.60 -1.65 -11.67
N LYS A 47 11.89 -0.55 -11.94
CA LYS A 47 10.43 -0.49 -11.74
C LYS A 47 9.69 -1.59 -12.50
N ALA A 48 10.19 -1.98 -13.67
CA ALA A 48 9.61 -3.07 -14.46
C ALA A 48 9.75 -4.42 -13.76
N ASP A 49 10.82 -4.65 -13.00
CA ASP A 49 10.99 -5.86 -12.19
C ASP A 49 10.01 -5.89 -11.01
N GLY A 50 9.81 -4.75 -10.34
CA GLY A 50 8.79 -4.62 -9.29
C GLY A 50 7.38 -4.93 -9.81
N LEU A 51 7.03 -4.42 -11.00
CA LEU A 51 5.79 -4.79 -11.67
C LEU A 51 5.79 -6.29 -12.02
N LYS A 52 6.85 -6.82 -12.64
CA LYS A 52 6.92 -8.22 -13.05
C LYS A 52 6.66 -9.20 -11.89
N PHE A 53 7.20 -8.93 -10.71
CA PHE A 53 7.15 -9.83 -9.55
C PHE A 53 6.01 -9.56 -8.57
N HIS A 54 5.03 -8.72 -8.95
CA HIS A 54 3.78 -8.57 -8.21
C HIS A 54 3.06 -9.93 -8.05
N ASP A 55 3.19 -10.80 -9.04
CA ASP A 55 2.59 -12.13 -9.09
C ASP A 55 3.60 -13.20 -8.69
N PHE A 56 3.24 -14.05 -7.71
CA PHE A 56 4.16 -15.04 -7.14
C PHE A 56 4.54 -16.12 -8.16
N GLU A 57 3.64 -16.49 -9.05
CA GLU A 57 3.85 -17.47 -10.10
C GLU A 57 4.96 -17.01 -11.04
N THR A 58 4.93 -15.73 -11.43
CA THR A 58 5.98 -15.11 -12.25
C THR A 58 7.33 -15.09 -11.51
N PHE A 59 7.34 -14.75 -10.23
CA PHE A 59 8.54 -14.80 -9.40
C PHE A 59 9.11 -16.23 -9.29
N SER A 60 8.26 -17.21 -8.96
CA SER A 60 8.67 -18.61 -8.75
C SER A 60 9.16 -19.28 -10.03
N ALA A 61 8.65 -18.88 -11.21
CA ALA A 61 9.13 -19.36 -12.50
C ALA A 61 10.56 -18.88 -12.83
N GLU A 62 10.90 -17.62 -12.48
CA GLU A 62 12.27 -17.10 -12.67
C GLU A 62 13.24 -17.61 -11.59
N TYR A 63 12.73 -17.88 -10.39
CA TYR A 63 13.52 -18.31 -9.24
C TYR A 63 13.06 -19.66 -8.66
N PRO A 64 13.08 -20.77 -9.43
CA PRO A 64 12.50 -22.05 -8.99
C PRO A 64 13.23 -22.71 -7.81
N ALA A 65 14.48 -22.31 -7.56
CA ALA A 65 15.24 -22.75 -6.40
C ALA A 65 14.88 -22.00 -5.11
N LYS A 66 14.18 -20.86 -5.22
CA LYS A 66 13.76 -20.04 -4.08
C LYS A 66 12.43 -20.56 -3.55
N LYS A 67 12.46 -21.04 -2.31
CA LYS A 67 11.31 -21.65 -1.64
C LYS A 67 10.95 -20.88 -0.39
N TRP A 68 9.67 -20.95 -0.03
CA TRP A 68 9.18 -20.47 1.25
C TRP A 68 9.88 -21.22 2.39
N THR A 69 10.38 -20.44 3.35
CA THR A 69 10.74 -20.91 4.68
C THR A 69 9.58 -20.58 5.59
N VAL A 70 8.89 -21.62 6.07
CA VAL A 70 7.75 -21.47 6.98
C VAL A 70 8.26 -21.08 8.36
N ASN A 71 7.60 -20.11 8.99
CA ASN A 71 7.86 -19.74 10.35
C ASN A 71 7.21 -20.77 11.31
N PRO A 72 7.98 -21.54 12.09
CA PRO A 72 7.41 -22.49 13.04
C PRO A 72 6.63 -21.79 14.17
N ASP A 73 6.87 -20.50 14.40
CA ASP A 73 6.25 -19.71 15.47
C ASP A 73 5.01 -18.94 14.99
N TYR A 74 4.58 -19.12 13.74
CA TYR A 74 3.36 -18.48 13.24
C TYR A 74 2.12 -18.97 14.00
N ASN A 75 1.33 -18.03 14.51
CA ASN A 75 0.18 -18.33 15.36
C ASN A 75 -1.11 -18.47 14.53
N HIS A 76 -1.29 -19.64 13.92
CA HIS A 76 -2.47 -19.98 13.09
C HIS A 76 -3.80 -19.64 13.77
N GLN A 77 -3.97 -20.02 15.04
CA GLN A 77 -5.23 -19.85 15.76
C GLN A 77 -5.60 -18.37 15.94
N LYS A 78 -4.60 -17.49 15.94
CA LYS A 78 -4.75 -16.07 16.19
C LYS A 78 -4.96 -15.28 14.89
N TYR A 79 -4.28 -15.64 13.81
CA TYR A 79 -4.20 -14.81 12.61
C TYR A 79 -5.01 -15.34 11.41
N ASP A 80 -5.23 -16.65 11.28
CA ASP A 80 -5.87 -17.25 10.08
C ASP A 80 -7.32 -16.77 9.85
N LEU A 81 -7.97 -16.26 10.89
CA LEU A 81 -9.35 -15.77 10.84
C LEU A 81 -9.44 -14.24 10.72
N LEU A 82 -8.30 -13.54 10.71
CA LEU A 82 -8.26 -12.09 10.69
C LEU A 82 -8.08 -11.58 9.26
N ALA A 83 -8.63 -10.40 9.00
CA ALA A 83 -8.43 -9.67 7.77
C ALA A 83 -7.85 -8.28 8.04
N ALA A 84 -7.23 -7.68 7.04
CA ALA A 84 -6.85 -6.27 7.10
C ALA A 84 -8.10 -5.39 7.30
N SER A 85 -7.92 -4.25 7.98
CA SER A 85 -9.00 -3.26 8.06
C SER A 85 -9.17 -2.56 6.72
N PRO A 86 -10.37 -2.05 6.42
CA PRO A 86 -10.54 -1.05 5.37
C PRO A 86 -9.65 0.18 5.62
N GLY A 87 -9.56 1.04 4.61
CA GLY A 87 -8.81 2.27 4.72
C GLY A 87 -9.30 3.19 5.83
N GLN A 88 -8.39 4.02 6.33
CA GLN A 88 -8.60 4.90 7.48
C GLN A 88 -8.25 6.35 7.09
N PRO A 89 -9.15 7.08 6.40
CA PRO A 89 -8.84 8.43 5.92
C PRO A 89 -8.48 9.44 7.02
N GLN A 90 -9.01 9.24 8.22
CA GLN A 90 -8.66 10.05 9.39
C GLN A 90 -7.23 9.82 9.90
N LEU A 91 -6.53 8.80 9.40
CA LEU A 91 -5.12 8.50 9.67
C LEU A 91 -4.17 8.89 8.53
N ALA A 92 -4.69 9.43 7.42
CA ALA A 92 -3.90 9.70 6.22
C ALA A 92 -2.81 10.77 6.40
N GLY A 93 -3.07 11.76 7.27
CA GLY A 93 -2.10 12.80 7.62
C GLY A 93 -1.83 13.87 6.55
N ASP A 94 -2.48 13.82 5.38
CA ASP A 94 -2.41 14.89 4.39
C ASP A 94 -3.36 16.05 4.70
N ASP A 95 -3.06 17.24 4.19
CA ASP A 95 -3.79 18.49 4.48
C ASP A 95 -5.31 18.38 4.27
N LYS A 96 -5.77 17.66 3.25
CA LYS A 96 -7.21 17.56 2.96
C LYS A 96 -7.92 16.70 4.01
N ASN A 97 -7.32 15.57 4.38
CA ASN A 97 -7.88 14.72 5.41
C ASN A 97 -7.75 15.33 6.81
N LEU A 98 -6.64 16.01 7.11
CA LEU A 98 -6.48 16.75 8.37
C LEU A 98 -7.54 17.85 8.53
N ALA A 99 -7.87 18.57 7.46
CA ALA A 99 -8.95 19.56 7.49
C ALA A 99 -10.33 18.91 7.72
N LYS A 100 -10.58 17.76 7.07
CA LYS A 100 -11.85 17.01 7.16
C LYS A 100 -12.06 16.34 8.52
N TYR A 101 -11.02 15.78 9.12
CA TYR A 101 -11.03 15.03 10.38
C TYR A 101 -10.27 15.80 11.47
N SER A 102 -10.72 17.02 11.76
CA SER A 102 -10.01 17.98 12.63
C SER A 102 -10.42 17.93 14.10
N ASP A 103 -11.39 17.10 14.47
CA ASP A 103 -11.88 16.93 15.84
C ASP A 103 -10.90 16.23 16.77
N LYS A 104 -9.91 15.50 16.21
CA LYS A 104 -8.89 14.76 16.96
C LYS A 104 -7.53 14.84 16.26
N THR A 105 -6.48 14.63 17.04
CA THR A 105 -5.14 14.45 16.50
C THR A 105 -5.00 13.09 15.81
N LEU A 106 -4.05 12.96 14.88
CA LEU A 106 -3.68 11.67 14.27
C LEU A 106 -3.35 10.61 15.33
N GLU A 107 -2.63 11.00 16.38
CA GLU A 107 -2.30 10.11 17.49
C GLU A 107 -3.55 9.56 18.18
N LYS A 108 -4.55 10.41 18.44
CA LYS A 108 -5.79 9.97 19.07
C LYS A 108 -6.59 9.05 18.14
N TYR A 109 -6.63 9.33 16.84
CA TYR A 109 -7.21 8.41 15.86
C TYR A 109 -6.45 7.08 15.79
N ALA A 110 -5.12 7.10 15.92
CA ALA A 110 -4.30 5.90 15.90
C ALA A 110 -4.57 5.04 17.14
N ILE A 111 -4.68 5.67 18.31
CA ILE A 111 -5.09 5.00 19.55
C ILE A 111 -6.49 4.41 19.39
N GLU A 112 -7.49 5.17 18.92
CA GLU A 112 -8.85 4.66 18.72
C GLU A 112 -8.90 3.46 17.75
N PHE A 113 -8.10 3.52 16.69
CA PHE A 113 -7.96 2.40 15.76
C PHE A 113 -7.37 1.15 16.45
N MET A 114 -6.33 1.33 17.28
CA MET A 114 -5.69 0.22 17.98
C MET A 114 -6.53 -0.32 19.14
N GLU A 115 -7.31 0.52 19.83
CA GLU A 115 -8.31 0.04 20.80
C GLU A 115 -9.34 -0.88 20.15
N LYS A 116 -9.76 -0.54 18.92
CA LYS A 116 -10.75 -1.34 18.19
C LYS A 116 -10.17 -2.62 17.58
N ASN A 117 -8.95 -2.57 17.02
CA ASN A 117 -8.42 -3.64 16.16
C ASN A 117 -7.11 -4.27 16.68
N GLY A 118 -6.43 -3.63 17.62
CA GLY A 118 -5.06 -3.94 18.01
C GLY A 118 -4.91 -5.10 19.00
N ALA A 119 -6.00 -5.66 19.51
CA ALA A 119 -5.96 -6.77 20.48
C ALA A 119 -5.13 -7.96 19.96
N ALA A 120 -5.32 -8.31 18.69
CA ALA A 120 -4.57 -9.40 18.05
C ALA A 120 -3.07 -9.11 17.89
N VAL A 121 -2.61 -7.86 17.98
CA VAL A 121 -1.18 -7.52 17.89
C VAL A 121 -0.62 -7.07 19.25
N GLY A 122 -1.30 -7.41 20.34
CA GLY A 122 -0.82 -7.14 21.70
C GLY A 122 -0.91 -5.66 22.10
N TRP A 123 -1.89 -4.93 21.55
CA TRP A 123 -2.19 -3.57 22.00
C TRP A 123 -2.51 -3.54 23.49
N ALA A 124 -1.83 -2.64 24.21
CA ALA A 124 -1.94 -2.50 25.67
C ALA A 124 -2.32 -1.06 26.07
N GLY A 125 -3.04 -0.34 25.21
CA GLY A 125 -3.48 1.03 25.46
C GLY A 125 -2.46 2.12 25.13
N LYS A 126 -1.27 1.76 24.63
CA LYS A 126 -0.24 2.74 24.22
C LYS A 126 0.75 2.16 23.21
N PHE A 127 1.38 3.06 22.47
CA PHE A 127 2.59 2.77 21.70
C PHE A 127 3.87 2.95 22.56
N PRO A 128 5.01 2.35 22.15
CA PRO A 128 5.14 1.31 21.13
C PRO A 128 4.43 0.01 21.55
N LEU A 129 4.17 -0.88 20.61
CA LEU A 129 3.61 -2.19 20.93
C LEU A 129 4.53 -2.96 21.87
N SER A 130 3.95 -3.71 22.79
CA SER A 130 4.67 -4.32 23.91
C SER A 130 5.79 -5.28 23.48
N PHE A 131 5.63 -5.95 22.34
CA PHE A 131 6.63 -6.84 21.75
C PHE A 131 7.83 -6.10 21.14
N LEU A 132 7.72 -4.80 20.88
CA LEU A 132 8.85 -3.97 20.43
C LEU A 132 9.71 -3.47 21.59
N ASN A 133 9.31 -3.72 22.84
CA ASN A 133 10.17 -3.48 23.99
C ASN A 133 11.24 -4.58 24.00
N THR A 134 12.30 -4.38 23.20
CA THR A 134 13.51 -5.18 23.31
C THR A 134 13.96 -5.14 24.76
N PRO A 135 14.14 -6.27 25.46
CA PRO A 135 14.85 -6.24 26.73
C PRO A 135 16.21 -5.61 26.46
N ALA A 136 16.56 -4.57 27.23
CA ALA A 136 17.89 -3.97 27.18
C ALA A 136 18.92 -5.05 27.52
N SER A 137 19.48 -5.70 26.50
CA SER A 137 20.44 -6.78 26.59
C SER A 137 21.23 -6.75 25.29
N SER A 138 22.55 -6.79 25.26
CA SER A 138 23.59 -6.83 26.28
C SER A 138 24.83 -6.36 25.52
N SER A 139 25.70 -5.60 26.17
CA SER A 139 26.98 -5.09 25.62
C SER A 139 27.60 -5.94 24.51
N GLU A 140 27.43 -5.51 23.26
CA GLU A 140 28.26 -5.95 22.13
C GLU A 140 29.48 -5.01 22.05
N PRO A 141 30.71 -5.49 21.82
CA PRO A 141 31.91 -4.66 21.94
C PRO A 141 31.93 -3.55 20.89
N ALA A 142 32.19 -2.33 21.35
CA ALA A 142 32.27 -1.13 20.55
C ALA A 142 33.28 -1.26 19.40
N ALA A 143 32.78 -1.44 18.18
CA ALA A 143 33.51 -1.08 16.96
C ALA A 143 33.24 0.40 16.67
N SER A 144 34.23 1.22 16.98
CA SER A 144 34.28 2.66 16.77
C SER A 144 34.05 3.07 15.32
N ALA A 145 33.01 3.85 15.05
CA ALA A 145 32.88 4.70 13.87
C ALA A 145 32.61 6.15 14.32
N PRO A 146 33.32 7.16 13.77
CA PRO A 146 33.30 8.52 14.28
C PRO A 146 32.02 9.29 13.92
N ALA A 147 31.60 10.13 14.87
CA ALA A 147 30.44 11.00 14.83
C ALA A 147 30.43 11.95 13.62
N GLN A 148 29.26 12.09 12.99
CA GLN A 148 28.93 13.23 12.14
C GLN A 148 27.71 13.95 12.72
N THR A 149 27.90 15.25 12.89
CA THR A 149 27.05 16.26 13.51
C THR A 149 25.78 16.54 12.69
N PRO A 150 24.62 16.87 13.30
CA PRO A 150 23.41 17.22 12.57
C PRO A 150 23.55 18.57 11.87
N SER A 151 23.31 18.61 10.57
CA SER A 151 23.23 19.85 9.79
C SER A 151 21.79 20.38 9.79
N THR A 152 21.61 21.54 10.41
CA THR A 152 20.39 22.36 10.37
C THR A 152 20.20 22.94 8.97
N GLN A 153 19.09 22.65 8.29
CA GLN A 153 18.63 23.43 7.14
C GLN A 153 17.25 24.04 7.42
N ALA A 154 17.21 25.36 7.28
CA ALA A 154 16.06 26.22 7.45
C ALA A 154 15.06 26.11 6.27
N PRO A 155 13.80 26.55 6.43
CA PRO A 155 12.75 26.38 5.44
C PRO A 155 12.94 27.32 4.24
N SER A 156 12.86 26.76 3.02
CA SER A 156 12.80 27.54 1.79
C SER A 156 11.35 27.85 1.44
N THR A 157 10.99 29.13 1.46
CA THR A 157 9.76 29.70 0.92
C THR A 157 9.71 29.54 -0.61
N GLN A 158 8.71 28.84 -1.13
CA GLN A 158 8.29 28.96 -2.53
C GLN A 158 6.92 29.63 -2.62
N ASN A 159 6.88 30.73 -3.36
CA ASN A 159 5.69 31.49 -3.69
C ASN A 159 4.91 30.81 -4.84
N PRO A 160 3.59 31.00 -4.94
CA PRO A 160 2.72 30.22 -5.81
C PRO A 160 2.76 30.73 -7.26
N SER A 161 2.93 29.82 -8.21
CA SER A 161 2.72 30.11 -9.64
C SER A 161 1.31 29.72 -10.05
N THR A 162 0.55 30.73 -10.45
CA THR A 162 -0.78 30.67 -11.06
C THR A 162 -0.73 29.89 -12.38
N GLN A 163 -1.56 28.85 -12.55
CA GLN A 163 -1.75 28.19 -13.85
C GLN A 163 -3.15 28.43 -14.42
N THR A 164 -3.16 29.02 -15.61
CA THR A 164 -4.28 29.16 -16.56
C THR A 164 -4.40 27.86 -17.39
N PRO A 165 -5.60 27.41 -17.80
CA PRO A 165 -5.80 26.05 -18.30
C PRO A 165 -5.32 25.86 -19.75
N SER A 166 -4.53 24.80 -19.98
CA SER A 166 -4.12 24.32 -21.31
C SER A 166 -4.88 23.05 -21.66
N THR A 167 -5.38 22.99 -22.89
CA THR A 167 -6.10 21.86 -23.51
C THR A 167 -5.18 20.63 -23.71
N ALA A 168 -4.83 19.96 -22.62
CA ALA A 168 -4.01 18.75 -22.62
C ALA A 168 -4.88 17.48 -22.77
N LYS A 169 -4.33 16.45 -23.45
CA LYS A 169 -4.91 15.10 -23.43
C LYS A 169 -5.09 14.65 -21.97
N PRO A 170 -6.24 14.06 -21.61
CA PRO A 170 -6.49 13.66 -20.24
C PRO A 170 -5.44 12.65 -19.78
N ASN A 171 -4.86 12.89 -18.60
CA ASN A 171 -3.93 11.95 -17.98
C ASN A 171 -4.68 10.70 -17.50
N PHE A 172 -3.94 9.62 -17.21
CA PHE A 172 -4.50 8.33 -16.79
C PHE A 172 -5.50 8.48 -15.62
N TRP A 173 -5.16 9.32 -14.65
CA TRP A 173 -6.01 9.58 -13.49
C TRP A 173 -7.36 10.22 -13.86
N GLU A 174 -7.40 11.16 -14.81
CA GLU A 174 -8.65 11.75 -15.26
C GLU A 174 -9.53 10.76 -16.02
N LEU A 175 -8.90 9.80 -16.71
CA LEU A 175 -9.60 8.74 -17.41
C LEU A 175 -10.16 7.70 -16.43
N GLU A 176 -9.37 7.31 -15.43
CA GLU A 176 -9.79 6.43 -14.34
C GLU A 176 -10.91 7.05 -13.50
N ALA A 177 -10.77 8.31 -13.10
CA ALA A 177 -11.80 9.00 -12.33
C ALA A 177 -13.13 9.11 -13.08
N LYS A 178 -13.09 9.22 -14.41
CA LYS A 178 -14.29 9.16 -15.27
C LYS A 178 -14.88 7.76 -15.35
N LEU A 179 -14.04 6.73 -15.47
CA LEU A 179 -14.48 5.34 -15.55
C LEU A 179 -15.13 4.87 -14.25
N CYS A 180 -14.57 5.29 -13.11
CA CYS A 180 -15.04 4.96 -11.77
C CYS A 180 -16.00 5.99 -11.16
N ALA A 181 -16.52 6.91 -11.96
CA ALA A 181 -17.58 7.80 -11.52
C ALA A 181 -18.86 6.99 -11.21
N THR A 182 -19.43 7.22 -10.03
CA THR A 182 -20.62 6.51 -9.56
C THR A 182 -21.89 7.35 -9.75
N GLY A 183 -23.02 6.66 -9.97
CA GLY A 183 -24.34 7.25 -10.01
C GLY A 183 -24.94 7.48 -8.61
N PRO A 184 -26.21 7.94 -8.55
CA PRO A 184 -26.94 8.16 -7.29
C PRO A 184 -27.09 6.90 -6.43
N ASP A 185 -26.99 5.72 -7.02
CA ASP A 185 -27.01 4.41 -6.38
C ASP A 185 -25.64 3.99 -5.79
N GLY A 186 -24.62 4.84 -5.93
CA GLY A 186 -23.27 4.57 -5.44
C GLY A 186 -22.47 3.62 -6.33
N LYS A 187 -22.98 3.23 -7.50
CA LYS A 187 -22.33 2.28 -8.42
C LYS A 187 -21.93 2.93 -9.74
N GLY A 188 -20.80 2.49 -10.29
CA GLY A 188 -20.28 2.93 -11.59
C GLY A 188 -20.82 2.09 -12.75
N LYS A 189 -20.34 2.38 -13.98
CA LYS A 189 -20.71 1.66 -15.22
C LYS A 189 -20.65 0.13 -15.08
N HIS A 190 -19.69 -0.36 -14.31
CA HIS A 190 -19.42 -1.80 -14.11
C HIS A 190 -20.14 -2.40 -12.89
N GLY A 191 -21.09 -1.68 -12.29
CA GLY A 191 -21.82 -2.15 -11.10
C GLY A 191 -20.98 -2.21 -9.81
N LEU A 192 -19.74 -1.71 -9.88
CA LEU A 192 -18.78 -1.61 -8.78
C LEU A 192 -18.99 -0.29 -8.04
N ASP A 193 -18.76 -0.29 -6.72
CA ASP A 193 -18.56 0.98 -6.03
C ASP A 193 -17.25 1.64 -6.50
N LYS A 194 -17.09 2.92 -6.15
CA LYS A 194 -15.97 3.74 -6.61
C LYS A 194 -14.61 3.11 -6.29
N ASN A 195 -14.43 2.59 -5.07
CA ASN A 195 -13.15 2.07 -4.60
C ASN A 195 -12.86 0.70 -5.22
N GLN A 196 -13.87 -0.16 -5.30
CA GLN A 196 -13.76 -1.43 -6.00
C GLN A 196 -13.40 -1.19 -7.48
N CYS A 197 -13.99 -0.17 -8.12
CA CYS A 197 -13.61 0.20 -9.48
C CYS A 197 -12.13 0.64 -9.57
N HIS A 198 -11.62 1.47 -8.66
CA HIS A 198 -10.22 1.89 -8.67
C HIS A 198 -9.24 0.72 -8.57
N ARG A 199 -9.53 -0.27 -7.72
CA ARG A 199 -8.73 -1.50 -7.60
C ARG A 199 -8.74 -2.29 -8.91
N GLU A 200 -9.92 -2.53 -9.48
CA GLU A 200 -10.05 -3.31 -10.71
C GLU A 200 -9.44 -2.62 -11.93
N VAL A 201 -9.56 -1.28 -12.02
CA VAL A 201 -8.89 -0.50 -13.07
C VAL A 201 -7.38 -0.59 -12.96
N SER A 202 -6.83 -0.53 -11.74
CA SER A 202 -5.40 -0.68 -11.49
C SER A 202 -4.92 -2.08 -11.91
N GLN A 203 -5.67 -3.12 -11.53
CA GLN A 203 -5.41 -4.50 -11.96
C GLN A 203 -5.44 -4.65 -13.49
N CYS A 204 -6.43 -4.07 -14.16
CA CYS A 204 -6.54 -4.10 -15.62
C CYS A 204 -5.43 -3.29 -16.33
N ALA A 205 -5.00 -2.17 -15.76
CA ALA A 205 -3.88 -1.39 -16.27
C ALA A 205 -2.56 -2.17 -16.19
N PHE A 206 -2.40 -2.90 -15.10
CA PHE A 206 -1.25 -3.78 -14.89
C PHE A 206 -1.25 -4.96 -15.86
N GLU A 207 -2.39 -5.65 -16.03
CA GLU A 207 -2.53 -6.74 -17.03
C GLU A 207 -2.26 -6.23 -18.45
N ALA A 208 -2.74 -5.03 -18.80
CA ALA A 208 -2.51 -4.43 -20.09
C ALA A 208 -1.03 -4.15 -20.37
N HIS A 209 -0.24 -3.73 -19.37
CA HIS A 209 1.18 -3.44 -19.49
C HIS A 209 2.07 -4.63 -19.88
N LYS A 210 1.54 -5.86 -19.88
CA LYS A 210 2.22 -7.03 -20.43
C LYS A 210 2.35 -6.98 -21.97
N SER A 211 1.63 -6.07 -22.64
CA SER A 211 1.70 -5.85 -24.09
C SER A 211 2.40 -4.52 -24.43
N PRO A 212 3.30 -4.47 -25.44
CA PRO A 212 3.89 -3.22 -25.90
C PRO A 212 2.86 -2.23 -26.48
N ASP A 213 1.67 -2.72 -26.86
CA ASP A 213 0.56 -1.92 -27.37
C ASP A 213 -0.42 -1.47 -26.26
N SER A 214 -0.03 -1.60 -24.98
CA SER A 214 -0.89 -1.24 -23.85
C SER A 214 -1.30 0.22 -23.90
N ASN A 215 -2.60 0.48 -23.94
CA ASN A 215 -3.17 1.83 -23.84
C ASN A 215 -4.45 1.79 -22.99
N TRP A 216 -5.08 2.95 -22.80
CA TRP A 216 -6.29 3.06 -21.98
C TRP A 216 -7.47 2.23 -22.52
N ASP A 217 -7.57 2.03 -23.84
CA ASP A 217 -8.62 1.19 -24.41
C ASP A 217 -8.43 -0.29 -24.03
N THR A 218 -7.19 -0.73 -23.87
CA THR A 218 -6.88 -2.07 -23.34
C THR A 218 -7.38 -2.23 -21.89
N VAL A 219 -7.25 -1.17 -21.08
CA VAL A 219 -7.76 -1.16 -19.69
C VAL A 219 -9.28 -1.20 -19.66
N ILE A 220 -9.95 -0.37 -20.47
CA ILE A 220 -11.41 -0.39 -20.61
C ILE A 220 -11.88 -1.78 -21.05
N LYS A 221 -11.23 -2.38 -22.05
CA LYS A 221 -11.60 -3.70 -22.55
C LYS A 221 -11.49 -4.78 -21.48
N CYS A 222 -10.44 -4.73 -20.65
CA CYS A 222 -10.29 -5.63 -19.50
C CYS A 222 -11.46 -5.45 -18.52
N MET A 223 -11.79 -4.21 -18.14
CA MET A 223 -12.91 -3.91 -17.25
C MET A 223 -14.26 -4.37 -17.82
N ASP A 224 -14.52 -4.08 -19.09
CA ASP A 224 -15.74 -4.48 -19.78
C ASP A 224 -15.85 -6.01 -19.87
N THR A 225 -14.75 -6.72 -20.11
CA THR A 225 -14.73 -8.19 -20.14
C THR A 225 -15.01 -8.81 -18.78
N LYS A 226 -14.49 -8.22 -17.69
CA LYS A 226 -14.65 -8.74 -16.33
C LYS A 226 -16.05 -8.49 -15.76
N PHE A 227 -16.66 -7.34 -16.09
CA PHE A 227 -17.80 -6.84 -15.32
C PHE A 227 -19.05 -6.47 -16.15
N LEU A 228 -18.98 -6.44 -17.49
CA LEU A 228 -20.18 -6.32 -18.31
C LEU A 228 -20.63 -7.71 -18.77
N PRO A 229 -21.94 -8.00 -18.73
CA PRO A 229 -22.46 -9.25 -19.27
C PRO A 229 -22.17 -9.34 -20.78
N ALA A 230 -21.77 -10.52 -21.24
CA ALA A 230 -21.57 -10.77 -22.67
C ALA A 230 -22.88 -10.47 -23.42
N ALA A 231 -22.81 -9.60 -24.43
CA ALA A 231 -23.95 -9.34 -25.29
C ALA A 231 -24.29 -10.63 -26.05
N HIS A 232 -25.43 -11.24 -25.71
CA HIS A 232 -26.00 -12.39 -26.41
C HIS A 232 -26.71 -11.96 -27.70
#